data_AF-A0A7Y5I0V0-F1
#
_entry.id   AF-A0A7Y5I0V0-F1
#
_cell.length_a   1.000
_cell.length_b   1.000
_cell.length_c   1.000
_cell.angle_alpha   90.00
_cell.angle_beta   90.00
_cell.angle_gamma   90.00
#
_symmetry.space_group_name_H-M   'P 1'
#
loop_
_entity.id
_entity.type
_entity.pdbx_description
1 polymer ?
#
loop_
_entity_poly.entity_id
_entity_poly.type
_entity_poly.pdbx_seq_one_letter_code
_entity_poly.pdbx_strand_id
1 'polypeptide(L)'
;MKPIQVGLLGIGTVGSGVFNVLQRNQDEISRRAGRGIQITMVADLDVERAKSVVGADIQVVNDARAIIANPDIDIVIELIGGYGIAKALVL
;
A
#
# COMPACT_ATOMS: atom_id res chain seq x y z
N MET A 1 -15.50 -8.60 -10.25
CA MET A 1 -14.12 -8.82 -10.77
C MET A 1 -13.15 -8.82 -9.61
N LYS A 2 -12.06 -9.59 -9.68
CA LYS A 2 -11.01 -9.58 -8.64
C LYS A 2 -10.44 -8.15 -8.51
N PRO A 3 -10.41 -7.54 -7.31
CA PRO A 3 -9.76 -6.26 -7.09
C PRO A 3 -8.25 -6.34 -7.34
N ILE A 4 -7.66 -5.25 -7.81
CA ILE A 4 -6.20 -5.09 -7.86
C ILE A 4 -5.69 -5.04 -6.42
N GLN A 5 -4.73 -5.89 -6.10
CA GLN A 5 -4.07 -5.97 -4.81
C GLN A 5 -2.86 -5.04 -4.81
N VAL A 6 -2.79 -4.13 -3.85
CA VAL A 6 -1.78 -3.08 -3.80
C VAL A 6 -0.94 -3.20 -2.54
N GLY A 7 0.37 -3.13 -2.73
CA GLY A 7 1.37 -2.99 -1.68
C GLY A 7 1.80 -1.54 -1.53
N LEU A 8 1.80 -1.00 -0.32
CA LEU A 8 2.20 0.38 -0.04
C LEU A 8 3.51 0.42 0.74
N LEU A 9 4.53 1.09 0.19
CA LEU A 9 5.82 1.28 0.85
C LEU A 9 5.86 2.68 1.46
N GLY A 10 5.76 2.78 2.79
CA GLY A 10 5.70 4.02 3.55
C GLY A 10 4.27 4.52 3.80
N ILE A 11 3.91 4.72 5.08
CA ILE A 11 2.59 5.24 5.51
C ILE A 11 2.73 6.58 6.25
N GLY A 12 3.52 7.49 5.68
CA GLY A 12 3.61 8.88 6.14
C GLY A 12 2.35 9.70 5.83
N THR A 13 2.49 11.02 5.74
CA THR A 13 1.38 11.92 5.40
C THR A 13 0.74 11.58 4.06
N VAL A 14 1.55 11.31 3.02
CA VAL A 14 1.01 10.97 1.70
C VAL A 14 0.44 9.55 1.67
N GLY A 15 1.15 8.57 2.24
CA GLY A 15 0.69 7.18 2.26
C GLY A 15 -0.64 6.99 2.99
N SER A 16 -0.82 7.64 4.15
CA SER A 16 -2.10 7.64 4.88
C SER A 16 -3.23 8.33 4.08
N GLY A 17 -2.92 9.43 3.39
CA GLY A 17 -3.86 10.09 2.49
C GLY A 17 -4.31 9.17 1.35
N VAL A 18 -3.36 8.48 0.70
CA VAL A 18 -3.65 7.50 -0.36
C VAL A 18 -4.54 6.37 0.16
N PHE A 19 -4.19 5.79 1.31
CA PHE A 19 -4.97 4.73 1.95
C PHE A 19 -6.43 5.15 2.18
N ASN A 20 -6.64 6.31 2.83
CA ASN A 20 -7.96 6.82 3.15
C ASN A 20 -8.78 7.18 1.90
N VAL A 21 -8.15 7.79 0.88
CA VAL A 21 -8.83 8.17 -0.36
C VAL A 21 -9.25 6.94 -1.15
N LEU A 22 -8.39 5.92 -1.26
CA LEU A 22 -8.75 4.68 -1.94
C LEU A 22 -9.90 3.99 -1.21
N GLN A 23 -9.86 3.88 0.12
CA GLN A 23 -10.93 3.24 0.89
C GLN A 23 -12.27 3.99 0.75
N ARG A 24 -12.26 5.32 0.90
CA ARG A 24 -13.48 6.14 0.84
C ARG A 24 -14.14 6.16 -0.54
N ASN A 25 -13.38 6.03 -1.61
CA ASN A 25 -13.87 6.17 -2.98
C ASN A 25 -13.96 4.84 -3.75
N GLN A 26 -13.97 3.68 -3.07
CA GLN A 26 -13.97 2.36 -3.71
C GLN A 26 -15.07 2.19 -4.77
N ASP A 27 -16.28 2.68 -4.50
CA ASP A 27 -17.41 2.54 -5.43
C ASP A 27 -17.18 3.29 -6.74
N GLU A 28 -16.73 4.56 -6.65
CA GLU A 28 -16.45 5.38 -7.82
C GLU A 28 -15.23 4.89 -8.60
N ILE A 29 -14.18 4.44 -7.88
CA ILE A 29 -13.01 3.80 -8.50
C ILE A 29 -13.42 2.55 -9.25
N SER A 30 -14.21 1.67 -8.61
CA SER A 30 -14.67 0.42 -9.22
C SER A 30 -15.52 0.69 -10.46
N ARG A 31 -16.38 1.71 -10.42
CA ARG A 31 -17.20 2.14 -11.57
C ARG A 31 -16.36 2.61 -12.76
N ARG A 32 -15.26 3.33 -12.52
CA ARG A 32 -14.40 3.88 -13.59
C ARG A 32 -13.34 2.90 -14.08
N ALA A 33 -12.67 2.21 -13.17
CA ALA A 33 -11.60 1.25 -13.48
C ALA A 33 -12.12 -0.15 -13.84
N GLY A 34 -13.43 -0.39 -13.64
CA GLY A 34 -14.06 -1.70 -13.84
C GLY A 34 -13.78 -2.72 -12.73
N ARG A 35 -12.91 -2.41 -11.77
CA ARG A 35 -12.58 -3.26 -10.61
C ARG A 35 -12.10 -2.40 -9.44
N GLY A 36 -12.21 -2.94 -8.23
CA GLY A 36 -11.68 -2.29 -7.02
C GLY A 36 -10.15 -2.24 -7.01
N ILE A 37 -9.61 -1.33 -6.20
CA ILE A 37 -8.16 -1.19 -5.94
C ILE A 37 -7.99 -1.24 -4.43
N GLN A 38 -7.40 -2.30 -3.91
CA GLN A 38 -7.33 -2.56 -2.47
C GLN A 38 -5.89 -2.61 -2.02
N ILE A 39 -5.54 -1.76 -1.05
CA ILE A 39 -4.28 -1.94 -0.31
C ILE A 39 -4.48 -3.12 0.63
N THR A 40 -3.60 -4.10 0.55
CA THR A 40 -3.65 -5.30 1.41
C THR A 40 -2.39 -5.49 2.24
N MET A 41 -1.31 -4.81 1.86
CA MET A 41 -0.04 -4.88 2.58
C MET A 41 0.65 -3.53 2.63
N VAL A 42 1.20 -3.18 3.79
CA VAL A 42 1.89 -1.91 4.04
C VAL A 42 3.25 -2.19 4.69
N ALA A 43 4.30 -1.54 4.19
CA ALA A 43 5.62 -1.58 4.80
C ALA A 43 5.95 -0.24 5.43
N ASP A 44 6.24 -0.23 6.73
CA ASP A 44 6.74 0.94 7.46
C ASP A 44 7.66 0.47 8.60
N LEU A 45 8.67 1.27 8.94
CA LEU A 45 9.60 0.93 10.01
C LEU A 45 8.89 0.93 11.38
N ASP A 46 7.92 1.81 11.57
CA ASP A 46 7.10 1.87 12.79
C ASP A 46 5.78 1.10 12.55
N VAL A 47 5.85 -0.22 12.77
CA VAL A 47 4.75 -1.16 12.52
C VAL A 47 3.52 -0.85 13.38
N GLU A 48 3.71 -0.49 14.65
CA GLU A 48 2.58 -0.25 15.55
C GLU A 48 1.85 1.05 15.18
N ARG A 49 2.58 2.11 14.87
CA ARG A 49 2.00 3.34 14.31
C ARG A 49 1.27 3.05 13.00
N ALA A 50 1.90 2.31 12.09
CA ALA A 50 1.29 1.95 10.80
C ALA A 50 -0.02 1.17 10.98
N LYS A 51 -0.07 0.16 11.84
CA LYS A 51 -1.30 -0.60 12.17
C LYS A 51 -2.42 0.31 12.69
N SER A 52 -2.10 1.29 13.54
CA SER A 52 -3.10 2.25 14.03
C SER A 52 -3.72 3.12 12.93
N VAL A 53 -3.00 3.31 11.81
CA VAL A 53 -3.50 4.05 10.65
C VAL A 53 -4.37 3.18 9.75
N VAL A 54 -3.95 1.93 9.49
CA VAL A 54 -4.58 1.10 8.44
C VAL A 54 -5.57 0.06 8.96
N GLY A 55 -5.60 -0.17 10.28
CA GLY A 55 -6.48 -1.15 10.92
C GLY A 55 -5.95 -2.57 10.88
N ALA A 56 -6.70 -3.49 11.49
CA ALA A 56 -6.26 -4.88 11.71
C ALA A 56 -6.33 -5.76 10.44
N ASP A 57 -7.12 -5.36 9.45
CA ASP A 57 -7.34 -6.15 8.22
C ASP A 57 -6.21 -6.02 7.20
N ILE A 58 -5.26 -5.12 7.45
CA ILE A 58 -4.13 -4.85 6.56
C ILE A 58 -2.86 -5.43 7.16
N GLN A 59 -2.15 -6.23 6.38
CA GLN A 59 -0.88 -6.78 6.82
C GLN A 59 0.18 -5.67 6.84
N VAL A 60 0.75 -5.41 8.02
CA VAL A 60 1.84 -4.45 8.19
C VAL A 60 3.15 -5.18 8.46
N VAL A 61 4.19 -4.84 7.68
CA VAL A 61 5.54 -5.39 7.82
C VAL A 61 6.57 -4.28 7.98
N ASN A 62 7.74 -4.62 8.51
CA ASN A 62 8.87 -3.69 8.62
C ASN A 62 9.92 -3.83 7.50
N ASP A 63 9.76 -4.80 6.59
CA ASP A 63 10.61 -4.96 5.41
C ASP A 63 9.79 -4.86 4.12
N ALA A 64 10.03 -3.81 3.35
CA ALA A 64 9.39 -3.56 2.07
C ALA A 64 9.65 -4.66 1.02
N ARG A 65 10.74 -5.45 1.16
CA ARG A 65 11.00 -6.58 0.25
C ARG A 65 9.93 -7.66 0.35
N ALA A 66 9.29 -7.80 1.52
CA ALA A 66 8.20 -8.76 1.68
C ALA A 66 6.99 -8.39 0.82
N ILE A 67 6.78 -7.10 0.52
CA ILE A 67 5.71 -6.65 -0.39
C ILE A 67 6.06 -6.97 -1.84
N ILE A 68 7.28 -6.67 -2.26
CA ILE A 68 7.71 -6.86 -3.67
C ILE A 68 7.81 -8.35 -4.01
N ALA A 69 8.18 -9.19 -3.05
CA ALA A 69 8.24 -10.63 -3.22
C ALA A 69 6.86 -11.32 -3.11
N ASN A 70 5.79 -10.60 -2.77
CA ASN A 70 4.47 -11.18 -2.58
C ASN A 70 3.77 -11.40 -3.94
N PRO A 71 3.53 -12.66 -4.36
CA PRO A 71 2.92 -12.94 -5.66
C PRO A 71 1.45 -12.52 -5.76
N ASP A 72 0.79 -12.21 -4.63
CA ASP A 72 -0.58 -11.72 -4.61
C ASP A 72 -0.68 -10.21 -4.82
N ILE A 73 0.43 -9.46 -4.78
CA ILE A 73 0.46 -8.00 -5.00
C ILE A 73 0.61 -7.71 -6.49
N ASP A 74 -0.38 -7.03 -7.07
CA ASP A 74 -0.41 -6.65 -8.48
C ASP A 74 0.35 -5.34 -8.75
N ILE A 75 0.30 -4.39 -7.81
CA ILE A 75 0.90 -3.05 -7.93
C ILE A 75 1.59 -2.65 -6.62
N VAL A 76 2.77 -2.07 -6.73
CA VAL A 76 3.50 -1.45 -5.60
C VAL A 76 3.45 0.07 -5.74
N ILE A 77 3.09 0.76 -4.65
CA ILE A 77 3.16 2.22 -4.52
C ILE A 77 4.31 2.56 -3.57
N GLU A 78 5.34 3.25 -4.05
CA GLU A 78 6.49 3.67 -3.27
C GLU A 78 6.34 5.13 -2.80
N LEU A 79 6.39 5.34 -1.47
CA LEU A 79 6.25 6.64 -0.80
C LEU A 79 7.20 6.78 0.41
N ILE A 80 8.28 5.99 0.47
CA ILE A 80 9.35 6.09 1.47
C ILE A 80 10.13 7.39 1.24
N GLY A 81 10.42 7.70 -0.02
CA GLY A 81 11.21 8.86 -0.42
C GLY A 81 12.72 8.67 -0.23
N GLY A 82 13.48 9.68 -0.68
CA GLY A 82 14.94 9.63 -0.76
C GLY A 82 15.45 8.79 -1.95
N TYR A 83 16.77 8.65 -2.06
CA TYR A 83 17.42 7.96 -3.19
C TYR A 83 18.06 6.61 -2.83
N GLY A 84 17.98 6.21 -1.57
CA GLY A 84 18.56 4.97 -1.06
C GLY A 84 17.65 3.77 -1.35
N ILE A 85 17.03 3.24 -0.29
CA ILE A 85 16.22 2.03 -0.37
C ILE A 85 15.07 2.16 -1.38
N ALA A 86 14.43 3.33 -1.49
CA ALA A 86 13.37 3.59 -2.47
C ALA A 86 13.81 3.24 -3.91
N LYS A 87 15.01 3.69 -4.33
CA LYS A 87 15.54 3.40 -5.66
C LYS A 87 15.80 1.91 -5.86
N ALA A 88 16.38 1.24 -4.86
CA ALA A 88 16.71 -0.19 -4.92
C ALA A 88 15.48 -1.12 -4.92
N LEU A 89 14.33 -0.62 -4.47
CA LEU A 89 13.06 -1.34 -4.49
C LEU A 89 12.30 -1.17 -5.82
N VAL A 90 12.61 -0.13 -6.59
CA VAL A 90 11.90 0.24 -7.83
C VAL A 90 12.68 -0.13 -9.10
N LEU A 91 14.02 -0.07 -9.07
CA LEU A 91 14.92 -0.31 -10.21
C LEU A 91 15.81 -1.53 -9.97
#